data_AF-A0AB34U4X1-F1
#
_entry.id   AF-A0AB34U4X1-F1
#
_cell.length_a   1.000
_cell.length_b   1.000
_cell.length_c   1.000
_cell.angle_alpha   90.00
_cell.angle_beta   90.00
_cell.angle_gamma   90.00
#
_symmetry.space_group_name_H-M   'P 1'
#
loop_
_entity.id
_entity.type
_entity.pdbx_description
1 polymer ?
#
loop_
_entity_poly.entity_id
_entity_poly.type
_entity_poly.pdbx_seq_one_letter_code
_entity_poly.pdbx_strand_id
1 'polypeptide(L)'
;MHYLNDSAAIFKSIADKMPSDGITDKADIRAFFDELLKLTKGLVIVDFLDTANWDVVESYELSDEGLLDLTWHDYREKEERPEEKEGREFFFPGDRYALALYVDSIKPIVGSNCAIFLINSYSKTEKEIRVLYSKDADEVYYEDGSFFEKRIVRHKSGVLEFIDFHCTPIYSLALIPKKAGISSYDSRFILYKFNCEQSLARLERVSIALHDPDMRDRDEISARVVTARRVFEFVLKVECCYAGLEVTKGYSGMLLGDLITVVKRGKDEKARAELGRIAELANNFAHDTGKPIGKETAFEVVDLITNYVRKLHAMIKK
;
A
#
# COMPACT_ATOMS: atom_id res chain seq x y z
N MET A 1 -1.20 -6.59 36.01
CA MET A 1 -1.26 -6.06 34.63
C MET A 1 -2.15 -7.01 33.82
N HIS A 2 -3.47 -6.75 33.77
CA HIS A 2 -4.51 -7.72 33.32
C HIS A 2 -5.33 -7.22 32.11
N TYR A 3 -4.85 -6.24 31.35
CA TYR A 3 -5.61 -5.58 30.27
C TYR A 3 -5.46 -6.22 28.87
N LEU A 4 -4.80 -7.38 28.76
CA LEU A 4 -4.30 -7.93 27.48
C LEU A 4 -5.20 -8.99 26.83
N ASN A 5 -6.39 -9.28 27.36
CA ASN A 5 -7.16 -10.46 26.97
C ASN A 5 -8.23 -10.25 25.91
N ASP A 6 -8.39 -9.05 25.34
CA ASP A 6 -9.46 -8.86 24.34
C ASP A 6 -9.17 -7.91 23.17
N SER A 7 -7.89 -7.78 22.77
CA SER A 7 -7.51 -7.01 21.57
C SER A 7 -8.30 -7.45 20.32
N ALA A 8 -8.54 -8.75 20.17
CA ALA A 8 -9.33 -9.30 19.06
C ALA A 8 -10.79 -8.83 19.10
N ALA A 9 -11.47 -8.86 20.26
CA ALA A 9 -12.84 -8.34 20.33
C ALA A 9 -12.90 -6.82 20.26
N ILE A 10 -11.87 -6.10 20.72
CA ILE A 10 -11.76 -4.65 20.50
C ILE A 10 -11.79 -4.36 19.00
N PHE A 11 -10.90 -4.99 18.22
CA PHE A 11 -10.86 -4.82 16.77
C PHE A 11 -12.19 -5.22 16.13
N LYS A 12 -12.78 -6.34 16.55
CA LYS A 12 -14.08 -6.79 16.06
C LYS A 12 -15.18 -5.76 16.36
N SER A 13 -15.21 -5.21 17.57
CA SER A 13 -16.22 -4.21 17.99
C SER A 13 -16.09 -2.88 17.25
N ILE A 14 -14.87 -2.48 16.87
CA ILE A 14 -14.63 -1.32 16.02
C ILE A 14 -15.14 -1.63 14.60
N ALA A 15 -14.76 -2.78 14.05
CA ALA A 15 -15.16 -3.19 12.70
C ALA A 15 -16.69 -3.35 12.56
N ASP A 16 -17.40 -3.79 13.59
CA ASP A 16 -18.85 -3.95 13.60
C ASP A 16 -19.61 -2.61 13.51
N LYS A 17 -18.94 -1.49 13.82
CA LYS A 17 -19.47 -0.13 13.65
C LYS A 17 -19.11 0.50 12.31
N MET A 18 -18.19 -0.11 11.56
CA MET A 18 -17.70 0.42 10.29
C MET A 18 -18.54 -0.08 9.11
N PRO A 19 -18.66 0.72 8.04
CA PRO A 19 -19.20 0.23 6.78
C PRO A 19 -18.35 -0.93 6.23
N SER A 20 -19.00 -1.90 5.58
CA SER A 20 -18.30 -3.05 4.98
C SER A 20 -17.31 -2.64 3.89
N ASP A 21 -17.58 -1.55 3.18
CA ASP A 21 -16.70 -1.00 2.15
C ASP A 21 -15.57 -0.12 2.73
N GLY A 22 -15.51 0.02 4.06
CA GLY A 22 -14.53 0.82 4.77
C GLY A 22 -14.92 2.30 4.92
N ILE A 23 -13.93 3.09 5.33
CA ILE A 23 -14.05 4.54 5.55
C ILE A 23 -13.03 5.28 4.69
N THR A 24 -13.42 6.45 4.21
CA THR A 24 -12.58 7.36 3.39
C THR A 24 -12.60 8.79 3.91
N ASP A 25 -13.61 9.16 4.71
CA ASP A 25 -13.72 10.50 5.26
C ASP A 25 -12.70 10.72 6.38
N LYS A 26 -12.09 11.91 6.44
CA LYS A 26 -11.03 12.19 7.41
C LYS A 26 -11.56 12.24 8.85
N ALA A 27 -12.80 12.68 9.06
CA ALA A 27 -13.40 12.68 10.39
C ALA A 27 -13.62 11.25 10.88
N ASP A 28 -14.08 10.36 10.00
CA ASP A 28 -14.24 8.93 10.31
C ASP A 28 -12.89 8.25 10.58
N ILE A 29 -11.86 8.56 9.78
CA ILE A 29 -10.50 8.03 9.99
C ILE A 29 -9.92 8.53 11.32
N ARG A 30 -10.13 9.80 11.66
CA ARG A 30 -9.70 10.35 12.95
C ARG A 30 -10.42 9.64 14.09
N ALA A 31 -11.75 9.51 14.02
CA ALA A 31 -12.53 8.80 15.02
C ALA A 31 -12.12 7.32 15.17
N PHE A 32 -11.78 6.67 14.06
CA PHE A 32 -11.25 5.31 14.05
C PHE A 32 -9.95 5.18 14.86
N PHE A 33 -8.96 6.03 14.61
CA PHE A 33 -7.69 5.97 15.34
C PHE A 33 -7.84 6.41 16.81
N ASP A 34 -8.67 7.41 17.10
CA ASP A 34 -9.02 7.83 18.46
C ASP A 34 -9.59 6.65 19.27
N GLU A 35 -10.56 5.93 18.70
CA GLU A 35 -11.16 4.77 19.35
C GLU A 35 -10.17 3.60 19.46
N LEU A 36 -9.45 3.29 18.38
CA LEU A 36 -8.47 2.21 18.33
C LEU A 36 -7.39 2.38 19.40
N LEU A 37 -6.71 3.53 19.44
CA LEU A 37 -5.62 3.76 20.39
C LEU A 37 -6.12 3.88 21.83
N LYS A 38 -7.30 4.47 22.04
CA LYS A 38 -7.92 4.54 23.37
C LYS A 38 -8.21 3.15 23.95
N LEU A 39 -8.82 2.27 23.15
CA LEU A 39 -9.22 0.92 23.60
C LEU A 39 -8.02 -0.03 23.70
N THR A 40 -7.08 0.04 22.76
CA THR A 40 -5.90 -0.84 22.72
C THR A 40 -4.73 -0.36 23.56
N LYS A 41 -4.75 0.90 24.02
CA LYS A 41 -3.59 1.57 24.65
C LYS A 41 -2.34 1.52 23.77
N GLY A 42 -2.53 1.65 22.45
CA GLY A 42 -1.47 1.59 21.44
C GLY A 42 -0.98 0.19 21.08
N LEU A 43 -1.48 -0.87 21.72
CA LEU A 43 -1.05 -2.26 21.49
C LEU A 43 -1.61 -2.84 20.18
N VAL A 44 -1.11 -2.31 19.07
CA VAL A 44 -1.48 -2.64 17.70
C VAL A 44 -0.22 -3.06 16.95
N ILE A 45 -0.30 -4.19 16.23
CA ILE A 45 0.73 -4.57 15.26
C ILE A 45 0.43 -3.80 13.96
N VAL A 46 1.47 -3.19 13.38
CA VAL A 46 1.41 -2.63 12.01
C VAL A 46 2.32 -3.48 11.15
N ASP A 47 1.72 -4.32 10.31
CA ASP A 47 2.47 -5.08 9.32
C ASP A 47 2.46 -4.35 7.98
N PHE A 48 3.62 -4.37 7.33
CA PHE A 48 3.85 -3.70 6.07
C PHE A 48 4.10 -4.75 4.97
N LEU A 49 3.67 -4.42 3.75
CA LEU A 49 3.75 -5.34 2.61
C LEU A 49 5.21 -5.74 2.29
N ASP A 50 6.14 -4.79 2.35
CA ASP A 50 7.52 -4.95 1.90
C ASP A 50 8.58 -4.60 2.97
N THR A 51 8.20 -4.12 4.15
CA THR A 51 9.12 -3.70 5.21
C THR A 51 8.94 -4.45 6.52
N ALA A 52 9.65 -4.02 7.57
CA ALA A 52 9.58 -4.58 8.92
C ALA A 52 8.16 -4.46 9.49
N ASN A 53 7.91 -5.04 10.65
CA ASN A 53 6.66 -4.92 11.37
C ASN A 53 6.83 -4.04 12.60
N TRP A 54 5.80 -3.29 12.95
CA TRP A 54 5.74 -2.57 14.20
C TRP A 54 4.83 -3.28 15.17
N ASP A 55 5.09 -3.02 16.44
CA ASP A 55 4.49 -3.76 17.52
C ASP A 55 3.73 -2.82 18.48
N VAL A 56 3.75 -1.53 18.24
CA VAL A 56 2.97 -0.53 18.98
C VAL A 56 2.73 0.68 18.07
N VAL A 57 1.66 1.41 18.34
CA VAL A 57 1.45 2.77 17.83
C VAL A 57 1.26 3.66 19.05
N GLU A 58 2.26 4.50 19.35
CA GLU A 58 2.23 5.37 20.53
C GLU A 58 1.25 6.53 20.35
N SER A 59 1.22 7.11 19.15
CA SER A 59 0.34 8.22 18.81
C SER A 59 0.12 8.31 17.30
N TYR A 60 -0.83 9.16 16.90
CA TYR A 60 -1.03 9.52 15.50
C TYR A 60 -1.38 11.00 15.37
N GLU A 61 -1.09 11.55 14.20
CA GLU A 61 -1.59 12.85 13.76
C GLU A 61 -2.23 12.69 12.37
N LEU A 62 -3.33 13.38 12.11
CA LEU A 62 -3.98 13.40 10.81
C LEU A 62 -4.26 14.85 10.39
N SER A 63 -3.56 15.30 9.35
CA SER A 63 -3.78 16.62 8.76
C SER A 63 -5.10 16.66 7.96
N ASP A 64 -5.62 17.87 7.72
CA ASP A 64 -6.83 18.07 6.93
C ASP A 64 -6.66 17.65 5.45
N GLU A 65 -5.43 17.69 4.95
CA GLU A 65 -5.04 17.20 3.62
C GLU A 65 -4.91 15.67 3.56
N GLY A 66 -5.09 14.97 4.69
CA GLY A 66 -5.04 13.52 4.77
C GLY A 66 -3.65 12.93 4.99
N LEU A 67 -2.66 13.73 5.40
CA LEU A 67 -1.37 13.20 5.84
C LEU A 67 -1.57 12.55 7.21
N LEU A 68 -1.55 11.22 7.23
CA LEU A 68 -1.51 10.41 8.44
C LEU A 68 -0.07 10.17 8.84
N ASP A 69 0.27 10.56 10.06
CA ASP A 69 1.54 10.29 10.69
C ASP A 69 1.31 9.34 11.88
N LEU A 70 1.88 8.14 11.83
CA LEU A 70 1.83 7.14 12.90
C LEU A 70 3.20 7.10 13.58
N THR A 71 3.23 7.37 14.88
CA THR A 71 4.48 7.33 15.66
C THR A 71 4.63 5.95 16.32
N TRP A 72 5.74 5.27 16.01
CA TRP A 72 6.12 4.01 16.64
C TRP A 72 6.81 4.24 17.97
N HIS A 73 7.81 5.12 17.99
CA HIS A 73 8.55 5.51 19.18
C HIS A 73 8.77 7.02 19.23
N ASP A 74 8.41 7.63 20.35
CA ASP A 74 8.69 9.02 20.69
C ASP A 74 9.51 9.07 21.99
N TYR A 75 10.73 9.59 21.90
CA TYR A 75 11.65 9.78 23.02
C TYR A 75 11.80 11.25 23.42
N ARG A 76 11.15 12.17 22.71
CA ARG A 76 11.32 13.63 22.91
C ARG A 76 10.90 14.08 24.31
N GLU A 77 9.88 13.43 24.88
CA GLU A 77 9.31 13.75 26.19
C GLU A 77 9.67 12.70 27.26
N LYS A 78 10.53 11.73 26.95
CA LYS A 78 10.92 10.67 27.90
C LYS A 78 12.09 11.16 28.75
N GLU A 79 11.90 11.18 30.07
CA GLU A 79 13.00 11.39 31.02
C GLU A 79 13.84 10.12 31.10
N GLU A 80 15.02 10.13 30.49
CA GLU A 80 15.98 9.02 30.50
C GLU A 80 17.23 9.41 31.30
N ARG A 81 17.77 8.46 32.07
CA ARG A 81 19.11 8.63 32.66
C ARG A 81 20.16 8.59 31.53
N PRO A 82 21.33 9.25 31.67
CA PRO A 82 22.35 9.28 30.62
C PRO A 82 22.75 7.89 30.08
N GLU A 83 22.89 6.90 30.96
CA GLU A 83 23.25 5.51 30.58
C GLU A 83 22.12 4.81 29.81
N GLU A 84 20.85 5.10 30.14
CA GLU A 84 19.69 4.54 29.44
C GLU A 84 19.56 5.15 28.05
N LYS A 85 19.76 6.47 27.96
CA LYS A 85 19.77 7.20 26.70
C LYS A 85 20.88 6.69 25.78
N GLU A 86 22.11 6.53 26.29
CA GLU A 86 23.23 5.97 25.52
C GLU A 86 22.93 4.55 25.01
N GLY A 87 22.40 3.69 25.88
CA GLY A 87 22.00 2.33 25.52
C GLY A 87 20.87 2.29 24.48
N ARG A 88 19.88 3.18 24.58
CA ARG A 88 18.82 3.34 23.59
C ARG A 88 19.39 3.82 22.26
N GLU A 89 20.18 4.88 22.25
CA GLU A 89 20.72 5.51 21.03
C GLU A 89 21.61 4.57 20.23
N PHE A 90 22.21 3.57 20.87
CA PHE A 90 22.93 2.50 20.20
C PHE A 90 22.06 1.69 19.22
N PHE A 91 20.78 1.47 19.56
CA PHE A 91 19.82 0.74 18.71
C PHE A 91 18.87 1.67 17.96
N PHE A 92 18.53 2.79 18.58
CA PHE A 92 17.56 3.78 18.12
C PHE A 92 18.17 5.18 18.25
N PRO A 93 19.03 5.63 17.34
CA PRO A 93 19.73 6.92 17.43
C PRO A 93 18.80 8.15 17.37
N GLY A 94 17.67 8.07 16.69
CA GLY A 94 16.68 9.16 16.62
C GLY A 94 15.85 9.35 17.89
N ASP A 95 15.31 10.57 18.02
CA ASP A 95 14.36 10.96 19.07
C ASP A 95 12.92 10.58 18.72
N ARG A 96 12.61 10.36 17.42
CA ARG A 96 11.29 9.93 16.97
C ARG A 96 11.38 9.02 15.75
N TYR A 97 10.56 7.96 15.76
CA TYR A 97 10.37 7.02 14.67
C TYR A 97 8.91 7.01 14.26
N ALA A 98 8.65 7.33 13.00
CA ALA A 98 7.29 7.48 12.50
C ALA A 98 7.15 6.98 11.06
N LEU A 99 5.89 6.81 10.68
CA LEU A 99 5.46 6.42 9.35
C LEU A 99 4.51 7.51 8.90
N ALA A 100 4.75 8.03 7.71
CA ALA A 100 3.88 9.01 7.10
C ALA A 100 3.28 8.47 5.80
N LEU A 101 1.98 8.69 5.61
CA LEU A 101 1.28 8.33 4.38
C LEU A 101 0.10 9.27 4.16
N TYR A 102 -0.23 9.55 2.90
CA TYR A 102 -1.51 10.20 2.61
C TYR A 102 -2.59 9.13 2.59
N VAL A 103 -3.45 9.09 3.60
CA VAL A 103 -4.47 8.03 3.73
C VAL A 103 -5.57 8.23 2.70
N ASP A 104 -5.91 7.16 2.00
CA ASP A 104 -7.05 7.12 1.07
C ASP A 104 -8.26 6.46 1.74
N SER A 105 -8.06 5.25 2.27
CA SER A 105 -9.13 4.48 2.86
C SER A 105 -8.64 3.48 3.90
N ILE A 106 -9.51 3.15 4.84
CA ILE A 106 -9.31 2.05 5.80
C ILE A 106 -10.43 1.04 5.60
N LYS A 107 -10.08 -0.21 5.29
CA LYS A 107 -11.03 -1.30 5.06
C LYS A 107 -10.92 -2.39 6.11
N PRO A 108 -12.02 -2.79 6.76
CA PRO A 108 -12.01 -3.92 7.67
C PRO A 108 -12.01 -5.25 6.90
N ILE A 109 -11.22 -6.22 7.35
CA ILE A 109 -11.43 -7.64 7.05
C ILE A 109 -11.96 -8.28 8.32
N VAL A 110 -13.22 -8.72 8.26
CA VAL A 110 -13.98 -9.18 9.41
C VAL A 110 -14.03 -10.71 9.41
N GLY A 111 -13.45 -11.32 10.44
CA GLY A 111 -13.65 -12.72 10.79
C GLY A 111 -14.77 -12.90 11.80
N SER A 112 -14.98 -14.15 12.23
CA SER A 112 -15.99 -14.48 13.24
C SER A 112 -15.72 -13.80 14.59
N ASN A 113 -14.47 -13.85 15.07
CA ASN A 113 -14.08 -13.39 16.41
C ASN A 113 -13.00 -12.31 16.42
N CYS A 114 -12.58 -11.83 15.25
CA CYS A 114 -11.49 -10.88 15.10
C CYS A 114 -11.72 -10.04 13.84
N ALA A 115 -11.15 -8.85 13.80
CA ALA A 115 -10.99 -8.09 12.57
C ALA A 115 -9.53 -7.62 12.43
N ILE A 116 -9.14 -7.31 11.21
CA ILE A 116 -7.93 -6.55 10.89
C ILE A 116 -8.33 -5.37 10.01
N PHE A 117 -7.52 -4.31 9.98
CA PHE A 117 -7.81 -3.14 9.16
C PHE A 117 -6.69 -2.93 8.15
N LEU A 118 -7.07 -2.83 6.88
CA LEU A 118 -6.13 -2.56 5.80
C LEU A 118 -6.16 -1.07 5.46
N ILE A 119 -4.99 -0.45 5.35
CA ILE A 119 -4.87 0.96 4.98
C ILE A 119 -4.40 1.05 3.53
N ASN A 120 -5.15 1.80 2.72
CA ASN A 120 -4.72 2.28 1.41
C ASN A 120 -4.25 3.72 1.52
N SER A 121 -3.30 4.09 0.68
CA SER A 121 -2.75 5.44 0.62
C SER A 121 -2.82 6.04 -0.78
N TYR A 122 -2.36 7.28 -0.89
CA TYR A 122 -1.96 7.91 -2.14
C TYR A 122 -0.45 7.91 -2.26
N SER A 123 0.04 7.87 -3.50
CA SER A 123 1.47 8.03 -3.79
C SER A 123 1.83 9.51 -3.83
N LYS A 124 3.02 9.83 -3.31
CA LYS A 124 3.69 11.11 -3.53
C LYS A 124 5.00 10.87 -4.27
N THR A 125 5.32 11.76 -5.19
CA THR A 125 6.64 11.77 -5.83
C THR A 125 7.70 12.21 -4.83
N GLU A 126 8.95 11.80 -5.05
CA GLU A 126 10.07 12.23 -4.21
C GLU A 126 10.15 13.77 -4.11
N LYS A 127 9.84 14.48 -5.20
CA LYS A 127 9.81 15.95 -5.23
C LYS A 127 8.77 16.51 -4.24
N GLU A 128 7.56 15.95 -4.21
CA GLU A 128 6.52 16.39 -3.28
C GLU A 128 6.89 16.08 -1.82
N ILE A 129 7.47 14.91 -1.56
CA ILE A 129 7.94 14.52 -0.23
C ILE A 129 9.04 15.49 0.25
N ARG A 130 9.97 15.84 -0.65
CA ARG A 130 11.02 16.83 -0.34
C ARG A 130 10.46 18.18 0.07
N VAL A 131 9.45 18.68 -0.66
CA VAL A 131 8.79 19.94 -0.30
C VAL A 131 8.12 19.87 1.07
N LEU A 132 7.52 18.72 1.41
CA LEU A 132 6.81 18.53 2.67
C LEU A 132 7.76 18.56 3.90
N TYR A 133 8.92 17.92 3.81
CA TYR A 133 9.80 17.72 4.97
C TYR A 133 10.99 18.67 5.06
N SER A 134 11.38 19.33 3.96
CA SER A 134 12.46 20.33 3.98
C SER A 134 12.04 21.68 4.56
N LYS A 135 10.74 21.93 4.74
CA LYS A 135 10.26 23.16 5.37
C LYS A 135 10.56 23.13 6.87
N ASP A 136 11.21 24.18 7.37
CA ASP A 136 11.56 24.38 8.78
C ASP A 136 12.47 23.28 9.37
N ALA A 137 13.23 22.59 8.52
CA ALA A 137 14.23 21.60 8.94
C ALA A 137 15.62 22.22 8.91
N ASP A 138 16.45 21.85 9.89
CA ASP A 138 17.85 22.26 9.96
C ASP A 138 18.66 21.45 8.93
N GLU A 139 18.42 20.13 8.90
CA GLU A 139 19.03 19.20 7.95
C GLU A 139 18.02 18.11 7.56
N VAL A 140 18.03 17.68 6.30
CA VAL A 140 17.19 16.56 5.84
C VAL A 140 17.93 15.70 4.82
N TYR A 141 17.92 14.39 5.07
CA TYR A 141 18.42 13.36 4.19
C TYR A 141 17.28 12.45 3.74
N TYR A 142 17.40 11.93 2.51
CA TYR A 142 16.40 11.07 1.91
C TYR A 142 17.08 9.83 1.36
N GLU A 143 16.60 8.66 1.77
CA GLU A 143 17.15 7.36 1.42
C GLU A 143 16.04 6.47 0.86
N ASP A 144 16.39 5.54 -0.03
CA ASP A 144 15.45 4.50 -0.45
C ASP A 144 15.37 3.46 0.66
N GLY A 145 14.24 3.39 1.35
CA GLY A 145 14.02 2.42 2.44
C GLY A 145 13.62 1.05 1.89
N SER A 146 12.62 1.04 1.01
CA SER A 146 12.13 -0.16 0.32
C SER A 146 11.52 0.20 -1.04
N PHE A 147 10.89 -0.75 -1.72
CA PHE A 147 10.24 -0.46 -3.01
C PHE A 147 9.05 0.50 -2.85
N PHE A 148 8.35 0.45 -1.72
CA PHE A 148 7.18 1.27 -1.45
C PHE A 148 7.44 2.43 -0.48
N GLU A 149 8.65 2.58 0.02
CA GLU A 149 8.98 3.52 1.09
C GLU A 149 10.21 4.39 0.76
N LYS A 150 10.11 5.66 1.14
CA LYS A 150 11.26 6.58 1.20
C LYS A 150 11.53 6.92 2.66
N ARG A 151 12.75 6.66 3.12
CA ARG A 151 13.18 7.07 4.46
C ARG A 151 13.61 8.52 4.45
N ILE A 152 13.18 9.26 5.46
CA ILE A 152 13.48 10.66 5.69
C ILE A 152 14.15 10.76 7.04
N VAL A 153 15.40 11.22 7.05
CA VAL A 153 16.13 11.53 8.28
C VAL A 153 16.17 13.04 8.41
N ARG A 154 15.47 13.59 9.40
CA ARG A 154 15.27 15.04 9.56
C ARG A 154 15.78 15.49 10.92
N HIS A 155 16.66 16.50 10.91
CA HIS A 155 16.92 17.32 12.09
C HIS A 155 16.02 18.55 12.08
N LYS A 156 15.29 18.77 13.17
CA LYS A 156 14.45 19.96 13.36
C LYS A 156 14.49 20.43 14.80
N SER A 157 15.02 21.63 15.02
CA SER A 157 15.09 22.26 16.34
C SER A 157 15.77 21.36 17.39
N GLY A 158 16.85 20.69 16.98
CA GLY A 158 17.61 19.76 17.84
C GLY A 158 17.02 18.36 18.01
N VAL A 159 15.88 18.05 17.36
CA VAL A 159 15.25 16.73 17.35
C VAL A 159 15.66 15.98 16.08
N LEU A 160 16.15 14.75 16.22
CA LEU A 160 16.42 13.82 15.12
C LEU A 160 15.22 12.88 14.89
N GLU A 161 14.59 12.98 13.73
CA GLU A 161 13.45 12.16 13.36
C GLU A 161 13.80 11.21 12.21
N PHE A 162 13.34 9.96 12.34
CA PHE A 162 13.34 8.95 11.29
C PHE A 162 11.89 8.72 10.85
N ILE A 163 11.57 9.14 9.63
CA ILE A 163 10.22 9.07 9.09
C ILE A 163 10.24 8.23 7.83
N ASP A 164 9.56 7.11 7.88
CA ASP A 164 9.37 6.21 6.76
C ASP A 164 8.12 6.69 6.00
N PHE A 165 8.29 7.22 4.78
CA PHE A 165 7.17 7.75 4.00
C PHE A 165 6.68 6.73 2.98
N HIS A 166 5.41 6.36 3.09
CA HIS A 166 4.80 5.37 2.21
C HIS A 166 4.36 6.00 0.88
N CYS A 167 4.97 5.52 -0.21
CA CYS A 167 4.94 6.19 -1.53
C CYS A 167 4.05 5.49 -2.56
N THR A 168 3.06 4.71 -2.15
CA THR A 168 2.27 3.87 -3.07
C THR A 168 0.77 3.93 -2.81
N PRO A 169 -0.08 3.83 -3.85
CA PRO A 169 -1.51 3.77 -3.72
C PRO A 169 -2.04 2.33 -3.73
N ILE A 170 -1.58 1.53 -2.77
CA ILE A 170 -1.99 0.13 -2.58
C ILE A 170 -2.39 -0.10 -1.12
N TYR A 171 -3.14 -1.18 -0.86
CA TYR A 171 -3.33 -1.67 0.50
C TYR A 171 -2.04 -2.32 0.99
N SER A 172 -1.21 -1.55 1.66
CA SER A 172 0.17 -1.93 2.01
C SER A 172 0.38 -2.11 3.51
N LEU A 173 -0.56 -1.67 4.32
CA LEU A 173 -0.51 -1.79 5.77
C LEU A 173 -1.67 -2.60 6.29
N ALA A 174 -1.39 -3.48 7.26
CA ALA A 174 -2.39 -4.18 8.05
C ALA A 174 -2.22 -3.81 9.54
N LEU A 175 -3.27 -3.23 10.12
CA LEU A 175 -3.41 -3.08 11.56
C LEU A 175 -3.99 -4.38 12.12
N ILE A 176 -3.26 -5.00 13.03
CA ILE A 176 -3.56 -6.34 13.56
C ILE A 176 -3.59 -6.29 15.08
N PRO A 177 -4.58 -6.91 15.73
CA PRO A 177 -4.61 -6.99 17.18
C PRO A 177 -3.43 -7.82 17.70
N LYS A 178 -2.76 -7.33 18.75
CA LYS A 178 -1.76 -8.12 19.46
C LYS A 178 -2.33 -9.48 19.87
N LYS A 179 -1.55 -10.55 19.71
CA LYS A 179 -1.94 -11.94 20.06
C LYS A 179 -3.10 -12.52 19.23
N ALA A 180 -3.42 -11.95 18.05
CA ALA A 180 -4.37 -12.57 17.12
C ALA A 180 -3.90 -13.92 16.55
N GLY A 181 -2.64 -14.30 16.76
CA GLY A 181 -2.03 -15.49 16.14
C GLY A 181 -1.75 -15.33 14.65
N ILE A 182 -1.87 -14.11 14.11
CA ILE A 182 -1.51 -13.77 12.74
C ILE A 182 -0.02 -13.40 12.75
N SER A 183 0.79 -14.16 12.03
CA SER A 183 2.20 -13.82 11.84
C SER A 183 2.36 -12.72 10.79
N SER A 184 3.49 -12.00 10.81
CA SER A 184 3.82 -11.04 9.76
C SER A 184 3.99 -11.68 8.38
N TYR A 185 4.24 -13.00 8.33
CA TYR A 185 4.20 -13.75 7.08
C TYR A 185 2.75 -13.86 6.57
N ASP A 186 1.81 -14.29 7.42
CA ASP A 186 0.40 -14.44 7.06
C ASP A 186 -0.26 -13.11 6.62
N SER A 187 0.06 -12.02 7.31
CA SER A 187 -0.50 -10.69 6.99
C SER A 187 -0.05 -10.19 5.63
N ARG A 188 1.20 -10.46 5.23
CA ARG A 188 1.67 -10.16 3.87
C ARG A 188 0.86 -10.90 2.80
N PHE A 189 0.54 -12.19 3.00
CA PHE A 189 -0.36 -12.90 2.06
C PHE A 189 -1.74 -12.25 1.99
N ILE A 190 -2.29 -11.83 3.13
CA ILE A 190 -3.57 -11.12 3.16
C ILE A 190 -3.48 -9.85 2.32
N LEU A 191 -2.44 -9.03 2.49
CA LEU A 191 -2.25 -7.80 1.72
C LEU A 191 -2.06 -8.09 0.22
N TYR A 192 -1.19 -9.02 -0.17
CA TYR A 192 -1.00 -9.39 -1.58
C TYR A 192 -2.31 -9.87 -2.24
N LYS A 193 -3.02 -10.75 -1.54
CA LYS A 193 -4.28 -11.32 -2.02
C LYS A 193 -5.36 -10.24 -2.15
N PHE A 194 -5.51 -9.39 -1.14
CA PHE A 194 -6.49 -8.32 -1.13
C PHE A 194 -6.27 -7.35 -2.29
N ASN A 195 -5.02 -6.95 -2.57
CA ASN A 195 -4.72 -6.09 -3.72
C ASN A 195 -5.08 -6.77 -5.07
N CYS A 196 -4.89 -8.08 -5.20
CA CYS A 196 -5.34 -8.82 -6.38
C CYS A 196 -6.88 -8.86 -6.48
N GLU A 197 -7.59 -9.10 -5.39
CA GLU A 197 -9.06 -9.11 -5.33
C GLU A 197 -9.63 -7.74 -5.73
N GLN A 198 -9.07 -6.64 -5.20
CA GLN A 198 -9.46 -5.27 -5.60
C GLN A 198 -9.19 -5.01 -7.08
N SER A 199 -8.08 -5.54 -7.62
CA SER A 199 -7.75 -5.42 -9.04
C SER A 199 -8.72 -6.17 -9.94
N LEU A 200 -9.09 -7.41 -9.55
CA LEU A 200 -10.09 -8.19 -10.26
C LEU A 200 -11.46 -7.49 -10.27
N ALA A 201 -11.89 -6.92 -9.14
CA ALA A 201 -13.13 -6.15 -9.08
C ALA A 201 -13.11 -4.92 -10.01
N ARG A 202 -11.96 -4.25 -10.14
CA ARG A 202 -11.77 -3.13 -11.09
C ARG A 202 -11.81 -3.59 -12.54
N LEU A 203 -11.17 -4.71 -12.85
CA LEU A 203 -11.17 -5.29 -14.20
C LEU A 203 -12.56 -5.80 -14.60
N GLU A 204 -13.32 -6.36 -13.68
CA GLU A 204 -14.71 -6.76 -13.91
C GLU A 204 -15.56 -5.56 -14.33
N ARG A 205 -15.44 -4.41 -13.65
CA ARG A 205 -16.13 -3.18 -14.06
C ARG A 205 -15.72 -2.69 -15.44
N VAL A 206 -14.43 -2.81 -15.79
CA VAL A 206 -13.95 -2.48 -17.14
C VAL A 206 -14.57 -3.43 -18.17
N SER A 207 -14.60 -4.73 -17.88
CA SER A 207 -15.20 -5.73 -18.74
C SER A 207 -16.70 -5.48 -18.96
N ILE A 208 -17.47 -5.28 -17.89
CA ILE A 208 -18.91 -4.94 -17.96
C ILE A 208 -19.14 -3.70 -18.82
N ALA A 209 -18.36 -2.64 -18.62
CA ALA A 209 -18.47 -1.42 -19.42
C ALA A 209 -18.19 -1.68 -20.91
N LEU A 210 -17.16 -2.48 -21.23
CA LEU A 210 -16.88 -2.85 -22.62
C LEU A 210 -17.99 -3.71 -23.23
N HIS A 211 -18.77 -4.47 -22.45
CA HIS A 211 -19.90 -5.25 -22.94
C HIS A 211 -21.14 -4.41 -23.30
N ASP A 212 -21.16 -3.12 -22.98
CA ASP A 212 -22.25 -2.22 -23.38
C ASP A 212 -22.38 -2.19 -24.92
N PRO A 213 -23.51 -2.65 -25.51
CA PRO A 213 -23.70 -2.70 -26.95
C PRO A 213 -23.65 -1.32 -27.64
N ASP A 214 -23.93 -0.25 -26.89
CA ASP A 214 -23.97 1.12 -27.40
C ASP A 214 -22.60 1.81 -27.38
N MET A 215 -21.62 1.24 -26.67
CA MET A 215 -20.24 1.72 -26.68
C MET A 215 -19.58 1.46 -28.03
N ARG A 216 -19.52 2.52 -28.85
CA ARG A 216 -18.90 2.55 -30.19
C ARG A 216 -17.77 3.56 -30.32
N ASP A 217 -17.70 4.51 -29.40
CA ASP A 217 -16.68 5.55 -29.40
C ASP A 217 -15.30 4.96 -29.12
N ARG A 218 -14.34 5.25 -29.99
CA ARG A 218 -12.99 4.68 -29.91
C ARG A 218 -12.21 5.24 -28.72
N ASP A 219 -12.41 6.50 -28.38
CA ASP A 219 -11.70 7.13 -27.27
C ASP A 219 -12.24 6.60 -25.94
N GLU A 220 -13.55 6.35 -25.85
CA GLU A 220 -14.15 5.69 -24.69
C GLU A 220 -13.62 4.26 -24.52
N ILE A 221 -13.62 3.44 -25.59
CA ILE A 221 -13.04 2.09 -25.55
C ILE A 221 -11.58 2.14 -25.10
N SER A 222 -10.80 3.07 -25.66
CA SER A 222 -9.39 3.24 -25.31
C SER A 222 -9.21 3.64 -23.85
N ALA A 223 -10.05 4.53 -23.32
CA ALA A 223 -10.02 4.92 -21.91
C ALA A 223 -10.30 3.73 -20.97
N ARG A 224 -11.20 2.81 -21.35
CA ARG A 224 -11.45 1.56 -20.61
C ARG A 224 -10.23 0.64 -20.60
N VAL A 225 -9.59 0.43 -21.75
CA VAL A 225 -8.35 -0.37 -21.83
C VAL A 225 -7.19 0.27 -21.07
N VAL A 226 -7.03 1.60 -21.14
CA VAL A 226 -6.03 2.34 -20.36
C VAL A 226 -6.28 2.15 -18.85
N THR A 227 -7.53 2.08 -18.42
CA THR A 227 -7.86 1.75 -17.03
C THR A 227 -7.41 0.33 -16.66
N ALA A 228 -7.70 -0.67 -17.49
CA ALA A 228 -7.21 -2.04 -17.28
C ALA A 228 -5.67 -2.13 -17.27
N ARG A 229 -5.00 -1.39 -18.16
CA ARG A 229 -3.55 -1.26 -18.18
C ARG A 229 -3.01 -0.72 -16.85
N ARG A 230 -3.60 0.35 -16.31
CA ARG A 230 -3.19 0.91 -15.00
C ARG A 230 -3.41 -0.08 -13.85
N VAL A 231 -4.51 -0.85 -13.90
CA VAL A 231 -4.72 -1.95 -12.95
C VAL A 231 -3.62 -3.00 -13.09
N PHE A 232 -3.21 -3.32 -14.31
CA PHE A 232 -2.16 -4.30 -14.54
C PHE A 232 -0.78 -3.82 -14.07
N GLU A 233 -0.42 -2.56 -14.32
CA GLU A 233 0.80 -1.94 -13.77
C GLU A 233 0.82 -2.03 -12.23
N PHE A 234 -0.32 -1.76 -11.59
CA PHE A 234 -0.48 -1.94 -10.15
C PHE A 234 -0.22 -3.40 -9.72
N VAL A 235 -0.82 -4.38 -10.39
CA VAL A 235 -0.65 -5.80 -10.05
C VAL A 235 0.80 -6.26 -10.23
N LEU A 236 1.48 -5.81 -11.28
CA LEU A 236 2.88 -6.17 -11.50
C LEU A 236 3.80 -5.61 -10.40
N LYS A 237 3.48 -4.46 -9.81
CA LYS A 237 4.24 -3.93 -8.66
C LYS A 237 4.05 -4.79 -7.42
N VAL A 238 2.82 -5.24 -7.17
CA VAL A 238 2.49 -6.21 -6.12
C VAL A 238 3.25 -7.52 -6.35
N GLU A 239 3.32 -8.01 -7.60
CA GLU A 239 4.07 -9.21 -7.96
C GLU A 239 5.58 -9.05 -7.78
N CYS A 240 6.17 -7.92 -8.20
CA CYS A 240 7.60 -7.66 -7.99
C CYS A 240 7.96 -7.77 -6.50
N CYS A 241 7.14 -7.19 -5.63
CA CYS A 241 7.31 -7.32 -4.19
C CYS A 241 7.16 -8.77 -3.70
N TYR A 242 6.07 -9.44 -4.09
CA TYR A 242 5.79 -10.83 -3.69
C TYR A 242 6.91 -11.81 -4.10
N ALA A 243 7.45 -11.65 -5.31
CA ALA A 243 8.50 -12.50 -5.84
C ALA A 243 9.92 -12.05 -5.48
N GLY A 244 10.06 -10.99 -4.67
CA GLY A 244 11.37 -10.46 -4.26
C GLY A 244 12.23 -9.98 -5.44
N LEU A 245 11.61 -9.42 -6.48
CA LEU A 245 12.29 -9.00 -7.70
C LEU A 245 12.92 -7.61 -7.51
N GLU A 246 14.18 -7.48 -7.90
CA GLU A 246 14.87 -6.19 -7.90
C GLU A 246 14.31 -5.26 -8.99
N VAL A 247 13.94 -4.05 -8.56
CA VAL A 247 13.43 -2.95 -9.37
C VAL A 247 14.46 -1.83 -9.45
N THR A 248 14.55 -1.17 -10.60
CA THR A 248 15.62 -0.19 -10.88
C THR A 248 15.18 1.26 -10.77
N LYS A 249 13.90 1.51 -10.49
CA LYS A 249 13.31 2.85 -10.35
C LYS A 249 12.35 2.84 -9.17
N GLY A 250 12.13 4.01 -8.56
CA GLY A 250 11.10 4.19 -7.53
C GLY A 250 9.68 3.93 -8.06
N TYR A 251 8.74 3.73 -7.14
CA TYR A 251 7.36 3.30 -7.43
C TYR A 251 6.68 4.06 -8.59
N SER A 252 6.74 5.40 -8.57
CA SER A 252 6.08 6.26 -9.57
C SER A 252 6.76 6.22 -10.95
N GLY A 253 8.03 5.83 -11.02
CA GLY A 253 8.81 5.76 -12.26
C GLY A 253 8.69 4.43 -12.99
N MET A 254 8.15 3.39 -12.34
CA MET A 254 7.98 2.06 -12.94
C MET A 254 6.71 2.01 -13.79
N LEU A 255 6.88 2.05 -15.12
CA LEU A 255 5.81 1.92 -16.12
C LEU A 255 5.62 0.46 -16.55
N LEU A 256 4.55 0.17 -17.31
CA LEU A 256 4.25 -1.19 -17.80
C LEU A 256 5.44 -1.92 -18.41
N GLY A 257 6.19 -1.25 -19.30
CA GLY A 257 7.34 -1.85 -19.98
C GLY A 257 8.48 -2.22 -19.02
N ASP A 258 8.76 -1.36 -18.03
CA ASP A 258 9.77 -1.62 -17.01
C ASP A 258 9.36 -2.82 -16.14
N LEU A 259 8.10 -2.83 -15.68
CA LEU A 259 7.55 -3.87 -14.82
C LEU A 259 7.52 -5.23 -15.51
N ILE A 260 7.06 -5.28 -16.76
CA ILE A 260 7.05 -6.52 -17.55
C ILE A 260 8.48 -7.04 -17.73
N THR A 261 9.45 -6.16 -17.97
CA THR A 261 10.85 -6.57 -18.13
C THR A 261 11.39 -7.23 -16.86
N VAL A 262 11.06 -6.68 -15.68
CA VAL A 262 11.45 -7.24 -14.39
C VAL A 262 10.77 -8.60 -14.17
N VAL A 263 9.43 -8.65 -14.29
CA VAL A 263 8.64 -9.86 -14.02
C VAL A 263 9.02 -11.02 -14.96
N LYS A 264 9.30 -10.74 -16.24
CA LYS A 264 9.68 -11.78 -17.23
C LYS A 264 10.94 -12.58 -16.85
N ARG A 265 11.85 -12.02 -16.06
CA ARG A 265 13.13 -12.68 -15.70
C ARG A 265 12.90 -14.04 -15.05
N GLY A 266 11.94 -14.12 -14.14
CA GLY A 266 11.58 -15.34 -13.40
C GLY A 266 10.51 -16.23 -14.05
N LYS A 267 10.09 -15.96 -15.29
CA LYS A 267 8.96 -16.64 -15.95
C LYS A 267 9.43 -17.62 -17.03
N ASP A 268 8.62 -18.64 -17.30
CA ASP A 268 8.79 -19.54 -18.44
C ASP A 268 8.49 -18.84 -19.79
N GLU A 269 8.82 -19.49 -20.90
CA GLU A 269 8.63 -18.94 -22.25
C GLU A 269 7.17 -18.59 -22.56
N LYS A 270 6.23 -19.42 -22.11
CA LYS A 270 4.80 -19.21 -22.33
C LYS A 270 4.31 -17.95 -21.62
N ALA A 271 4.65 -17.79 -20.34
CA ALA A 271 4.32 -16.62 -19.54
C ALA A 271 5.03 -15.36 -20.08
N ARG A 272 6.27 -15.48 -20.57
CA ARG A 272 6.97 -14.36 -21.24
C ARG A 272 6.27 -13.92 -22.52
N ALA A 273 5.77 -14.87 -23.32
CA ALA A 273 5.00 -14.57 -24.53
C ALA A 273 3.66 -13.90 -24.19
N GLU A 274 2.93 -14.42 -23.19
CA GLU A 274 1.67 -13.83 -22.70
C GLU A 274 1.86 -12.38 -22.22
N LEU A 275 2.89 -12.12 -21.40
CA LEU A 275 3.25 -10.77 -20.97
C LEU A 275 3.63 -9.85 -22.14
N GLY A 276 4.32 -10.38 -23.16
CA GLY A 276 4.64 -9.65 -24.39
C GLY A 276 3.39 -9.24 -25.16
N ARG A 277 2.44 -10.17 -25.34
CA ARG A 277 1.15 -9.94 -25.98
C ARG A 277 0.35 -8.87 -25.26
N ILE A 278 0.25 -8.94 -23.92
CA ILE A 278 -0.43 -7.93 -23.12
C ILE A 278 0.18 -6.54 -23.33
N ALA A 279 1.51 -6.44 -23.28
CA ALA A 279 2.22 -5.17 -23.48
C ALA A 279 1.93 -4.54 -24.84
N GLU A 280 2.03 -5.35 -25.90
CA GLU A 280 1.78 -4.91 -27.27
C GLU A 280 0.36 -4.38 -27.44
N LEU A 281 -0.63 -5.16 -27.02
CA LEU A 281 -2.04 -4.79 -27.17
C LEU A 281 -2.36 -3.55 -26.34
N ALA A 282 -1.98 -3.52 -25.07
CA ALA A 282 -2.27 -2.40 -24.17
C ALA A 282 -1.63 -1.08 -24.66
N ASN A 283 -0.43 -1.13 -25.24
CA ASN A 283 0.23 0.05 -25.78
C ASN A 283 -0.46 0.61 -27.03
N ASN A 284 -1.10 -0.23 -27.86
CA ASN A 284 -1.85 0.24 -29.02
C ASN A 284 -3.07 1.11 -28.63
N PHE A 285 -3.61 0.95 -27.42
CA PHE A 285 -4.71 1.77 -26.87
C PHE A 285 -4.23 3.01 -26.10
N ALA A 286 -2.98 3.03 -25.66
CA ALA A 286 -2.45 4.11 -24.82
C ALA A 286 -1.64 5.16 -25.59
N HIS A 287 -1.23 4.84 -26.83
CA HIS A 287 -0.42 5.69 -27.67
C HIS A 287 -1.08 5.89 -29.03
N ASP A 288 -0.82 7.04 -29.64
CA ASP A 288 -1.22 7.28 -31.04
C ASP A 288 -0.32 6.46 -31.97
N THR A 289 -0.70 5.20 -32.17
CA THR A 289 0.04 4.24 -32.98
C THR A 289 -0.37 4.25 -34.45
N GLY A 290 -1.41 5.01 -34.82
CA GLY A 290 -2.02 4.95 -36.15
C GLY A 290 -2.70 3.62 -36.49
N LYS A 291 -2.69 2.62 -35.60
CA LYS A 291 -3.30 1.31 -35.84
C LYS A 291 -4.81 1.36 -35.61
N PRO A 292 -5.65 0.69 -36.43
CA PRO A 292 -7.05 0.49 -36.11
C PRO A 292 -7.15 -0.44 -34.90
N ILE A 293 -7.82 0.02 -33.85
CA ILE A 293 -8.10 -0.76 -32.64
C ILE A 293 -9.61 -0.88 -32.49
N GLY A 294 -10.07 -2.12 -32.34
CA GLY A 294 -11.48 -2.45 -32.24
C GLY A 294 -11.85 -2.97 -30.84
N LYS A 295 -13.15 -3.07 -30.62
CA LYS A 295 -13.74 -3.59 -29.38
C LYS A 295 -13.30 -5.03 -29.07
N GLU A 296 -13.12 -5.85 -30.11
CA GLU A 296 -12.59 -7.22 -29.98
C GLU A 296 -11.19 -7.26 -29.38
N THR A 297 -10.29 -6.39 -29.84
CA THR A 297 -8.93 -6.27 -29.29
C THR A 297 -8.96 -5.73 -27.85
N ALA A 298 -9.92 -4.86 -27.53
CA ALA A 298 -10.14 -4.36 -26.17
C ALA A 298 -10.55 -5.48 -25.21
N PHE A 299 -11.47 -6.37 -25.64
CA PHE A 299 -11.81 -7.56 -24.87
C PHE A 299 -10.61 -8.49 -24.70
N GLU A 300 -9.88 -8.79 -25.78
CA GLU A 300 -8.71 -9.68 -25.74
C GLU A 300 -7.70 -9.23 -24.67
N VAL A 301 -7.31 -7.95 -24.67
CA VAL A 301 -6.32 -7.46 -23.71
C VAL A 301 -6.84 -7.44 -22.28
N VAL A 302 -8.11 -7.07 -22.05
CA VAL A 302 -8.72 -7.08 -20.71
C VAL A 302 -8.82 -8.51 -20.17
N ASP A 303 -9.18 -9.48 -21.02
CA ASP A 303 -9.25 -10.89 -20.63
C ASP A 303 -7.87 -11.47 -20.31
N LEU A 304 -6.85 -11.16 -21.13
CA LEU A 304 -5.48 -11.58 -20.86
C LEU A 304 -4.97 -11.02 -19.52
N ILE A 305 -5.20 -9.72 -19.26
CA ILE A 305 -4.86 -9.10 -17.98
C ILE A 305 -5.61 -9.80 -16.85
N THR A 306 -6.92 -9.97 -16.97
CA THR A 306 -7.76 -10.58 -15.93
C THR A 306 -7.31 -12.00 -15.61
N ASN A 307 -7.01 -12.80 -16.63
CA ASN A 307 -6.51 -14.16 -16.47
C ASN A 307 -5.12 -14.18 -15.81
N TYR A 308 -4.25 -13.23 -16.14
CA TYR A 308 -2.97 -13.08 -15.46
C TYR A 308 -3.16 -12.79 -13.96
N VAL A 309 -4.00 -11.82 -13.62
CA VAL A 309 -4.28 -11.47 -12.21
C VAL A 309 -4.90 -12.66 -11.46
N ARG A 310 -5.82 -13.41 -12.09
CA ARG A 310 -6.39 -14.64 -11.50
C ARG A 310 -5.33 -15.71 -11.23
N LYS A 311 -4.39 -15.92 -12.15
CA LYS A 311 -3.26 -16.86 -11.96
C LYS A 311 -2.37 -16.43 -10.81
N LEU A 312 -1.99 -15.14 -10.75
CA LEU A 312 -1.18 -14.60 -9.66
C LEU A 312 -1.90 -14.74 -8.32
N HIS A 313 -3.16 -14.35 -8.25
CA HIS A 313 -4.01 -14.51 -7.07
C HIS A 313 -4.08 -15.96 -6.60
N ALA A 314 -4.20 -16.92 -7.51
CA ALA A 314 -4.20 -18.34 -7.19
C ALA A 314 -2.82 -18.88 -6.77
N MET A 315 -1.72 -18.23 -7.18
CA MET A 315 -0.35 -18.57 -6.77
C MET A 315 0.00 -18.05 -5.38
N ILE A 316 -0.60 -16.93 -4.96
CA ILE A 316 -0.46 -16.38 -3.61
C ILE A 316 -1.21 -17.33 -2.65
N LYS A 317 -0.51 -18.37 -2.19
CA LYS A 317 -1.03 -19.37 -1.25
C LYS A 317 -0.23 -19.35 0.04
N LYS A 318 -0.96 -19.60 1.13
CA LYS A 318 -0.46 -19.88 2.46
C LYS A 318 0.34 -21.18 2.49
#